data_AF-A0A1H6F9N9-F1
#
_entry.id   AF-A0A1H6F9N9-F1
#
_cell.length_a   1.000
_cell.length_b   1.000
_cell.length_c   1.000
_cell.angle_alpha   90.00
_cell.angle_beta   90.00
_cell.angle_gamma   90.00
#
_symmetry.space_group_name_H-M   'P 1'
#
loop_
_entity.id
_entity.type
_entity.pdbx_description
1 polymer ?
#
loop_
_entity_poly.entity_id
_entity_poly.type
_entity_poly.pdbx_seq_one_letter_code
_entity_poly.pdbx_strand_id
1 'polypeptide(L)'
;MQKLLTALYFRFTLLIPAWSWATVILLLLFAVYFAQDFKLDASADALVLESDQDLRYYRAIRARYGSDDFLVVTYRPQGDLFAKETLADITNLRGKLQKLERVASVTSLLDVPLIDSPRMTLSELQQEIRTLETPGYGHRTGAARIP
;
A
#
# COMPACT_ATOMS: atom_id res chain seq x y z
N MET A 1 -56.42 -16.29 4.77
CA MET A 1 -55.17 -15.76 5.35
C MET A 1 -54.70 -14.45 4.70
N GLN A 2 -54.52 -14.40 3.37
CA GLN A 2 -53.97 -13.21 2.68
C GLN A 2 -54.79 -11.93 2.91
N LYS A 3 -56.12 -11.99 2.84
CA LYS A 3 -57.00 -10.82 3.08
C LYS A 3 -56.86 -10.22 4.49
N LEU A 4 -56.53 -11.06 5.46
CA LEU A 4 -56.35 -10.67 6.87
C LEU A 4 -54.99 -9.99 7.07
N LEU A 5 -53.94 -10.52 6.42
CA LEU A 5 -52.61 -9.90 6.38
C LEU A 5 -52.63 -8.53 5.70
N THR A 6 -53.32 -8.40 4.56
CA THR A 6 -53.43 -7.11 3.86
C THR A 6 -54.24 -6.09 4.66
N ALA A 7 -55.33 -6.51 5.30
CA ALA A 7 -56.14 -5.63 6.14
C ALA A 7 -55.37 -5.14 7.37
N LEU A 8 -54.57 -6.01 8.00
CA LEU A 8 -53.70 -5.66 9.11
C LEU A 8 -52.61 -4.66 8.68
N TYR A 9 -51.96 -4.91 7.54
CA TYR A 9 -50.99 -4.01 6.94
C TYR A 9 -51.58 -2.63 6.67
N PHE A 10 -52.71 -2.54 5.95
CA PHE A 10 -53.34 -1.25 5.65
C PHE A 10 -53.78 -0.53 6.92
N ARG A 11 -54.28 -1.22 7.93
CA ARG A 11 -54.64 -0.61 9.21
C ARG A 11 -53.42 -0.08 9.96
N PHE A 12 -52.34 -0.83 9.98
CA PHE A 12 -51.10 -0.41 10.63
C PHE A 12 -50.44 0.78 9.90
N THR A 13 -50.44 0.78 8.57
CA THR A 13 -49.81 1.82 7.74
C THR A 13 -50.68 3.08 7.56
N LEU A 14 -51.99 2.95 7.38
CA LEU A 14 -52.88 4.08 7.06
C LEU A 14 -53.66 4.62 8.27
N LEU A 15 -54.07 3.76 9.22
CA LEU A 15 -54.91 4.19 10.35
C LEU A 15 -54.10 4.61 11.58
N ILE A 16 -52.83 4.18 11.69
CA ILE A 16 -51.97 4.50 12.84
C ILE A 16 -50.55 4.89 12.38
N PRO A 17 -50.40 6.01 11.62
CA PRO A 17 -49.13 6.38 10.98
C PRO A 17 -47.98 6.60 11.98
N ALA A 18 -48.28 7.02 13.21
CA ALA A 18 -47.27 7.19 14.26
C ALA A 18 -46.52 5.89 14.59
N TRP A 19 -47.21 4.74 14.58
CA TRP A 19 -46.60 3.44 14.88
C TRP A 19 -45.76 2.91 13.71
N SER A 20 -46.17 3.17 12.47
CA SER A 20 -45.34 2.86 11.31
C SER A 20 -44.06 3.69 11.31
N TRP A 21 -44.15 5.00 11.61
CA TRP A 21 -42.97 5.86 11.75
C TRP A 21 -42.07 5.39 12.90
N ALA A 22 -42.63 5.07 14.06
CA ALA A 22 -41.86 4.54 15.19
C ALA A 22 -41.12 3.24 14.82
N THR A 23 -41.75 2.35 14.06
CA THR A 23 -41.13 1.09 13.61
C THR A 23 -39.99 1.36 12.62
N VAL A 24 -40.19 2.24 11.64
CA VAL A 24 -39.15 2.62 10.69
C VAL A 24 -37.98 3.30 11.40
N ILE A 25 -38.25 4.22 12.32
CA ILE A 25 -37.21 4.89 13.13
C ILE A 25 -36.46 3.86 13.97
N LEU A 26 -37.15 2.92 14.60
CA LEU A 26 -36.51 1.86 15.39
C LEU A 26 -35.60 0.97 14.52
N LEU A 27 -36.06 0.57 13.35
CA LEU A 27 -35.24 -0.19 12.39
C LEU A 27 -34.03 0.62 11.90
N LEU A 28 -34.22 1.93 11.68
CA LEU A 28 -33.14 2.82 11.27
C LEU A 28 -32.10 3.00 12.38
N LEU A 29 -32.53 3.24 13.61
CA LEU A 29 -31.63 3.32 14.77
C LEU A 29 -30.88 2.01 14.99
N PHE A 30 -31.56 0.87 14.82
CA PHE A 30 -30.93 -0.45 14.86
C PHE A 30 -29.87 -0.57 13.75
N ALA A 31 -30.20 -0.25 12.50
CA ALA A 31 -29.24 -0.30 11.40
C ALA A 31 -28.05 0.65 11.62
N VAL A 32 -28.29 1.88 12.11
CA VAL A 32 -27.24 2.85 12.44
C VAL A 32 -26.33 2.35 13.56
N TYR A 33 -26.89 1.68 14.57
CA TYR A 33 -26.11 1.07 15.65
C TYR A 33 -25.12 0.03 15.11
N PHE A 34 -25.57 -0.87 14.23
CA PHE A 34 -24.69 -1.87 13.61
C PHE A 34 -23.78 -1.31 12.50
N ALA A 35 -24.15 -0.19 11.89
CA ALA A 35 -23.33 0.47 10.85
C ALA A 35 -22.01 1.01 11.41
N GLN A 36 -21.88 1.22 12.72
CA GLN A 36 -20.65 1.69 13.36
C GLN A 36 -19.49 0.71 13.19
N ASP A 37 -19.78 -0.59 13.12
CA ASP A 37 -18.79 -1.66 12.97
C ASP A 37 -18.67 -2.16 11.52
N PHE A 38 -19.36 -1.52 10.58
CA PHE A 38 -19.32 -1.90 9.17
C PHE A 38 -17.93 -1.62 8.58
N LYS A 39 -17.23 -2.69 8.19
CA LYS A 39 -15.94 -2.63 7.50
C LYS A 39 -16.16 -2.90 6.02
N LEU A 40 -15.80 -1.93 5.18
CA LEU A 40 -15.77 -2.08 3.73
C LEU A 40 -14.32 -2.20 3.29
N ASP A 41 -13.92 -3.40 2.88
CA ASP A 41 -12.62 -3.63 2.27
C ASP A 41 -12.74 -3.35 0.76
N ALA A 42 -12.10 -2.27 0.32
CA ALA A 42 -12.04 -1.86 -1.09
C ALA A 42 -10.69 -2.21 -1.74
N SER A 43 -9.94 -3.15 -1.16
CA SER A 43 -8.74 -3.68 -1.79
C SER A 43 -9.11 -4.48 -3.06
N ALA A 44 -8.16 -4.54 -3.99
CA ALA A 44 -8.32 -5.37 -5.19
C ALA A 44 -8.54 -6.85 -4.83
N ASP A 45 -7.98 -7.32 -3.72
CA ASP A 45 -8.14 -8.68 -3.21
C ASP A 45 -9.59 -9.00 -2.83
N ALA A 46 -10.36 -8.01 -2.35
CA ALA A 46 -11.76 -8.17 -1.98
C ALA A 46 -12.70 -8.34 -3.20
N LEU A 47 -12.24 -7.99 -4.41
CA LEU A 47 -12.98 -8.19 -5.66
C LEU A 47 -12.81 -9.63 -6.21
N VAL A 48 -11.81 -10.37 -5.73
CA VAL A 48 -11.54 -11.74 -6.16
C VAL A 48 -12.41 -12.72 -5.36
N LEU A 49 -12.82 -13.81 -5.98
CA LEU A 49 -13.61 -14.84 -5.33
C LEU A 49 -12.77 -15.51 -4.22
N GLU A 50 -13.27 -15.51 -2.98
CA GLU A 50 -12.53 -16.04 -1.83
C GLU A 50 -12.17 -17.54 -1.97
N SER A 51 -12.97 -18.31 -2.71
CA SER A 51 -12.76 -19.75 -2.95
C SER A 51 -11.91 -20.07 -4.19
N ASP A 52 -11.34 -19.05 -4.84
CA ASP A 52 -10.52 -19.20 -6.04
C ASP A 52 -9.22 -19.98 -5.76
N GLN A 53 -8.83 -20.86 -6.69
CA GLN A 53 -7.65 -21.72 -6.50
C GLN A 53 -6.33 -20.94 -6.65
N ASP A 54 -6.30 -19.97 -7.57
CA ASP A 54 -5.13 -19.13 -7.83
C ASP A 54 -4.89 -18.18 -6.67
N LEU A 55 -5.97 -17.64 -6.08
CA LEU A 55 -5.89 -16.83 -4.86
C LEU A 55 -5.28 -17.63 -3.67
N ARG A 56 -5.68 -18.89 -3.49
CA ARG A 56 -5.09 -19.76 -2.46
C ARG A 56 -3.61 -20.04 -2.72
N TYR A 57 -3.25 -20.34 -3.98
CA TYR A 57 -1.86 -20.56 -4.36
C TYR A 57 -1.01 -19.32 -4.12
N TYR A 58 -1.47 -18.15 -4.58
CA TYR A 58 -0.82 -16.86 -4.35
C TYR A 58 -0.59 -16.60 -2.86
N ARG A 59 -1.63 -16.72 -2.02
CA ARG A 59 -1.51 -16.53 -0.56
C ARG A 59 -0.53 -17.53 0.06
N ALA A 60 -0.48 -18.78 -0.39
CA ALA A 60 0.47 -19.78 0.10
C ALA A 60 1.93 -19.46 -0.27
N ILE A 61 2.18 -19.01 -1.50
CA ILE A 61 3.51 -18.55 -1.93
C ILE A 61 3.91 -17.29 -1.17
N ARG A 62 3.01 -16.31 -1.04
CA ARG A 62 3.20 -15.07 -0.28
C ARG A 62 3.54 -15.34 1.19
N ALA A 63 2.85 -16.29 1.83
CA ALA A 63 3.13 -16.67 3.22
C ALA A 63 4.47 -17.38 3.40
N ARG A 64 4.96 -18.10 2.38
CA ARG A 64 6.23 -18.86 2.45
C ARG A 64 7.44 -17.97 2.22
N TYR A 65 7.38 -17.06 1.26
CA TYR A 65 8.52 -16.25 0.85
C TYR A 65 8.46 -14.80 1.39
N GLY A 66 7.36 -14.44 2.05
CA GLY A 66 7.08 -13.07 2.39
C GLY A 66 6.65 -12.26 1.17
N SER A 67 6.03 -11.12 1.43
CA SER A 67 5.80 -10.07 0.45
C SER A 67 6.07 -8.77 1.16
N ASP A 68 7.04 -8.05 0.65
CA ASP A 68 7.24 -6.68 1.08
C ASP A 68 6.22 -5.83 0.32
N ASP A 69 5.31 -5.18 1.04
CA ASP A 69 4.50 -4.13 0.46
C ASP A 69 5.44 -2.95 0.18
N PHE A 70 5.88 -2.81 -1.07
CA PHE A 70 6.83 -1.78 -1.48
C PHE A 70 6.14 -0.67 -2.28
N LEU A 71 6.66 0.54 -2.16
CA LEU A 71 6.29 1.68 -2.98
C LEU A 71 7.46 2.06 -3.89
N VAL A 72 7.24 2.01 -5.20
CA VAL A 72 8.22 2.51 -6.17
C VAL A 72 8.01 4.00 -6.36
N VAL A 73 9.03 4.80 -6.02
CA VAL A 73 9.03 6.25 -6.23
C VAL A 73 9.96 6.57 -7.38
N THR A 74 9.42 7.12 -8.47
CA THR A 74 10.23 7.62 -9.59
C THR A 74 10.66 9.05 -9.32
N TYR A 75 11.95 9.33 -9.46
CA TYR A 75 12.50 10.68 -9.32
C TYR A 75 13.02 11.17 -10.67
N ARG A 76 12.55 12.35 -11.11
CA ARG A 76 13.02 13.00 -12.34
C ARG A 76 13.86 14.23 -11.98
N PRO A 77 15.18 14.20 -12.18
CA PRO A 77 16.03 15.37 -11.93
C PRO A 77 15.72 16.48 -12.94
N GLN A 78 15.90 17.74 -12.51
CA GLN A 78 15.83 18.90 -13.40
C GLN A 78 17.13 19.13 -14.18
N GLY A 79 18.24 18.52 -13.72
CA GLY A 79 19.57 18.59 -14.34
C GLY A 79 20.22 17.20 -14.44
N ASP A 80 21.55 17.15 -14.34
CA ASP A 80 22.29 15.89 -14.31
C ASP A 80 21.98 15.08 -13.04
N LEU A 81 21.71 13.79 -13.20
CA LEU A 81 21.31 12.89 -12.10
C LEU A 81 22.40 12.77 -11.03
N PHE A 82 23.66 12.84 -11.44
CA PHE A 82 24.83 12.71 -10.57
C PHE A 82 25.40 14.06 -10.13
N ALA A 83 24.73 15.17 -10.46
CA ALA A 83 25.09 16.47 -9.93
C ALA A 83 24.92 16.50 -8.41
N LYS A 84 25.79 17.25 -7.71
CA LYS A 84 25.79 17.32 -6.24
C LYS A 84 24.45 17.79 -5.70
N GLU A 85 23.83 18.75 -6.39
CA GLU A 85 22.55 19.33 -6.03
C GLU A 85 21.44 18.26 -6.09
N THR A 86 21.42 17.45 -7.15
CA THR A 86 20.44 16.37 -7.32
C THR A 86 20.63 15.26 -6.30
N LEU A 87 21.88 14.86 -6.03
CA LEU A 87 22.18 13.85 -5.00
C LEU A 87 21.81 14.34 -3.60
N ALA A 88 22.00 15.62 -3.30
CA ALA A 88 21.59 16.24 -2.04
C ALA A 88 20.06 16.23 -1.89
N ASP A 89 19.31 16.50 -2.96
CA ASP A 89 17.85 16.44 -2.97
C ASP A 89 17.35 15.01 -2.71
N ILE A 90 17.95 14.00 -3.36
CA ILE A 90 17.62 12.58 -3.14
C ILE A 90 17.94 12.18 -1.69
N THR A 91 19.07 12.63 -1.15
CA THR A 91 19.47 12.36 0.24
C THR A 91 18.43 12.92 1.22
N ASN A 92 17.96 14.14 0.99
CA ASN A 92 16.95 14.79 1.82
C ASN A 92 15.61 14.06 1.73
N LEU A 93 15.18 13.67 0.51
CA LEU A 93 13.96 12.90 0.30
C LEU A 93 14.01 11.55 1.03
N ARG A 94 15.11 10.80 0.88
CA ARG A 94 15.35 9.54 1.61
C ARG A 94 15.22 9.77 3.12
N GLY A 95 15.91 10.77 3.65
CA GLY A 95 15.89 11.09 5.08
C GLY A 95 14.51 11.52 5.59
N LYS A 96 13.67 12.15 4.77
CA LYS A 96 12.27 12.46 5.12
C LYS A 96 11.41 11.20 5.14
N LEU A 97 11.56 10.32 4.16
CA LEU A 97 10.80 9.07 4.08
C LEU A 97 11.16 8.11 5.22
N GLN A 98 12.44 8.02 5.60
CA GLN A 98 12.90 7.19 6.72
C GLN A 98 12.39 7.65 8.10
N LYS A 99 11.95 8.90 8.23
CA LYS A 99 11.38 9.43 9.49
C LYS A 99 9.91 9.07 9.69
N LEU A 100 9.25 8.51 8.68
CA LEU A 100 7.86 8.08 8.79
C LEU A 100 7.80 6.77 9.58
N GLU A 101 7.04 6.74 10.66
CA GLU A 101 6.91 5.57 11.56
C GLU A 101 6.50 4.28 10.84
N ARG A 102 5.71 4.40 9.77
CA ARG A 102 5.20 3.27 8.99
C ARG A 102 6.15 2.79 7.89
N VAL A 103 7.34 3.39 7.74
CA VAL A 103 8.33 3.02 6.74
C VAL A 103 9.43 2.19 7.40
N ALA A 104 9.51 0.90 7.04
CA ALA A 104 10.51 0.00 7.61
C ALA A 104 11.92 0.25 7.05
N SER A 105 12.03 0.54 5.75
CA SER A 105 13.29 0.84 5.09
C SER A 105 13.07 1.68 3.83
N VAL A 106 14.11 2.39 3.40
CA VAL A 106 14.11 3.14 2.14
C VAL A 106 15.41 2.79 1.40
N THR A 107 15.28 2.18 0.24
CA THR A 107 16.40 1.94 -0.68
C THR A 107 16.38 3.01 -1.76
N SER A 108 17.51 3.69 -1.95
CA SER A 108 17.64 4.74 -2.95
C SER A 108 18.84 4.51 -3.88
N LEU A 109 18.95 5.35 -4.91
CA LEU A 109 20.11 5.41 -5.81
C LEU A 109 21.45 5.50 -5.06
N LEU A 110 21.44 6.08 -3.86
CA LEU A 110 22.64 6.31 -3.06
C LEU A 110 23.17 5.03 -2.42
N ASP A 111 22.30 4.05 -2.20
CA ASP A 111 22.53 2.87 -1.36
C ASP A 111 22.74 1.59 -2.19
N VAL A 112 22.57 1.67 -3.51
CA VAL A 112 22.73 0.51 -4.40
C VAL A 112 24.21 0.22 -4.68
N PRO A 113 24.58 -1.07 -4.77
CA PRO A 113 25.95 -1.47 -5.06
C PRO A 113 26.37 -1.04 -6.47
N LEU A 114 27.57 -0.46 -6.59
CA LEU A 114 28.21 -0.14 -7.86
C LEU A 114 28.94 -1.36 -8.40
N ILE A 115 28.26 -2.18 -9.19
CA ILE A 115 28.80 -3.46 -9.69
C ILE A 115 29.75 -3.25 -10.87
N ASP A 116 29.58 -2.17 -11.65
CA ASP A 116 30.29 -1.95 -12.92
C ASP A 116 31.47 -0.97 -12.85
N SER A 117 31.83 -0.46 -11.67
CA SER A 117 32.89 0.55 -11.55
C SER A 117 33.61 0.51 -10.22
N PRO A 118 34.63 -0.37 -10.09
CA PRO A 118 35.12 -1.39 -11.03
C PRO A 118 34.25 -2.66 -11.07
N ARG A 119 34.37 -3.51 -12.11
CA ARG A 119 33.62 -4.77 -12.19
C ARG A 119 33.92 -5.67 -10.98
N MET A 120 32.91 -5.93 -10.14
CA MET A 120 33.02 -6.82 -8.99
C MET A 120 32.29 -8.14 -9.24
N THR A 121 32.88 -9.24 -8.76
CA THR A 121 32.23 -10.55 -8.76
C THR A 121 31.23 -10.67 -7.60
N LEU A 122 30.26 -11.59 -7.70
CA LEU A 122 29.30 -11.86 -6.62
C LEU A 122 29.99 -12.24 -5.29
N SER A 123 31.15 -12.89 -5.35
CA SER A 123 31.94 -13.25 -4.17
C SER A 123 32.56 -12.03 -3.48
N GLU A 124 32.94 -11.00 -4.25
CA GLU A 124 33.52 -9.75 -3.71
C GLU A 124 32.43 -8.83 -3.12
N LEU A 125 31.21 -8.85 -3.67
CA LEU A 125 30.05 -8.14 -3.10
C LEU A 125 29.68 -8.63 -1.70
N GLN A 126 29.96 -9.90 -1.37
CA GLN A 126 29.74 -10.43 -0.01
C GLN A 126 30.76 -9.90 1.01
N GLN A 127 31.90 -9.39 0.55
CA GLN A 127 32.99 -8.91 1.42
C GLN A 127 32.96 -7.39 1.59
N GLU A 128 32.67 -6.63 0.53
CA GLU A 128 32.65 -5.17 0.56
C GLU A 128 31.59 -4.61 -0.40
N ILE A 129 30.58 -3.93 0.14
CA ILE A 129 29.52 -3.27 -0.65
C ILE A 129 29.92 -1.82 -0.87
N ARG A 130 30.18 -1.43 -2.11
CA ARG A 130 30.50 -0.05 -2.51
C ARG A 130 29.27 0.64 -3.08
N THR A 131 28.99 1.84 -2.61
CA THR A 131 27.82 2.65 -3.01
C THR A 131 28.25 4.06 -3.44
N LEU A 132 27.33 4.90 -3.91
CA LEU A 132 27.64 6.30 -4.25
C LEU A 132 28.09 7.12 -3.03
N GLU A 133 27.79 6.66 -1.81
CA GLU A 133 28.25 7.28 -0.57
C GLU A 133 29.69 6.89 -0.18
N THR A 134 30.29 5.90 -0.86
CA THR A 134 31.66 5.46 -0.56
C THR A 134 32.67 6.54 -0.97
N PRO A 135 33.60 6.96 -0.08
CA PRO A 135 34.58 8.01 -0.39
C PRO A 135 35.40 7.69 -1.65
N GLY A 136 35.46 8.64 -2.59
CA GLY A 136 36.24 8.51 -3.84
C GLY A 136 35.42 8.13 -5.08
N TYR A 137 34.19 7.63 -4.93
CA TYR A 137 33.33 7.22 -6.05
C TYR A 137 32.24 8.25 -6.40
N GLY A 138 32.02 9.26 -5.54
CA GLY A 138 30.83 10.11 -5.60
C GLY A 138 30.85 11.35 -6.51
N HIS A 139 31.95 11.75 -7.17
CA HIS A 139 32.02 13.15 -7.65
C HIS A 139 32.65 13.42 -9.03
N ARG A 140 33.18 12.45 -9.79
CA ARG A 140 34.00 12.79 -10.98
C ARG A 140 33.86 11.93 -12.23
N THR A 141 32.91 11.01 -12.30
CA THR A 141 32.91 10.08 -13.42
C THR A 141 31.50 9.69 -13.81
N GLY A 142 31.11 10.05 -15.04
CA GLY A 142 30.06 9.37 -15.80
C GLY A 142 30.39 7.89 -16.11
N ALA A 143 31.19 7.26 -15.25
CA ALA A 143 31.55 5.85 -15.27
C ALA A 143 30.74 5.05 -14.25
N ALA A 144 30.10 5.68 -13.24
CA ALA A 144 29.21 4.99 -12.31
C ALA A 144 27.94 4.51 -13.04
N ARG A 145 28.07 3.40 -13.76
CA ARG A 145 27.00 2.73 -14.47
C ARG A 145 26.32 1.81 -13.47
N ILE A 146 25.06 2.11 -13.19
CA ILE A 146 24.17 1.22 -12.46
C ILE A 146 23.65 0.22 -13.51
N PRO A 147 23.61 -1.09 -13.21
CA PRO A 147 23.13 -2.09 -14.16
C PRO A 147 21.71 -1.82 -14.66
#